data_AF-A0A7V6YXX6-F1
#
_entry.id   AF-A0A7V6YXX6-F1
#
_cell.length_a   1.000
_cell.length_b   1.000
_cell.length_c   1.000
_cell.angle_alpha   90.00
_cell.angle_beta   90.00
_cell.angle_gamma   90.00
#
_symmetry.space_group_name_H-M   'P 1'
#
loop_
_entity.id
_entity.type
_entity.pdbx_description
1 polymer ?
#
loop_
_entity_poly.entity_id
_entity_poly.type
_entity_poly.pdbx_seq_one_letter_code
_entity_poly.pdbx_strand_id
1 'polypeptide(L)'
;MKWYRLAAEQEIGPAQCNLGLCYQTGRGVPQNQQEAVKWFLRAARQGDKTAQHNLAVHYANLEAAAEHAAEESADEAIESDTQG
;
A
#
# COMPACT_ATOMS: atom_id res chain seq x y z
N MET A 1 0.83 19.95 -9.20
CA MET A 1 -0.02 18.78 -8.89
C MET A 1 -1.34 18.68 -9.67
N LYS A 2 -1.94 19.77 -10.18
CA LYS A 2 -3.15 19.66 -11.04
C LYS A 2 -2.95 18.78 -12.29
N TRP A 3 -1.76 18.83 -12.90
CA TRP A 3 -1.46 18.06 -14.12
C TRP A 3 -1.39 16.55 -13.93
N TYR A 4 -0.87 16.05 -12.80
CA TYR A 4 -0.83 14.61 -12.53
C TYR A 4 -2.22 14.02 -12.29
N ARG A 5 -3.11 14.75 -11.63
CA ARG A 5 -4.50 14.32 -11.41
C ARG A 5 -5.27 14.24 -12.74
N LEU A 6 -5.10 15.26 -13.59
CA LEU A 6 -5.72 15.32 -14.91
C LEU A 6 -5.15 14.26 -15.88
N ALA A 7 -3.83 13.98 -15.81
CA ALA A 7 -3.21 12.93 -16.62
C ALA A 7 -3.57 11.53 -16.12
N ALA A 8 -3.72 11.35 -14.81
CA ALA A 8 -4.20 10.11 -14.21
C ALA A 8 -5.68 9.84 -14.54
N GLU A 9 -6.48 10.90 -14.77
CA GLU A 9 -7.85 10.82 -15.30
C GLU A 9 -7.90 10.47 -16.78
N GLN A 10 -6.84 10.75 -17.55
CA GLN A 10 -6.72 10.37 -18.97
C GLN A 10 -6.20 8.93 -19.21
N GLU A 11 -6.30 8.04 -18.21
CA GLU A 11 -5.92 6.62 -18.33
C GLU A 11 -4.46 6.39 -18.79
N ILE A 12 -3.57 7.33 -18.48
CA ILE A 12 -2.14 7.14 -18.74
C ILE A 12 -1.57 6.34 -17.56
N GLY A 13 -1.43 5.02 -17.72
CA GLY A 13 -0.90 4.09 -16.70
C GLY A 13 0.34 4.61 -15.94
N PRO A 14 1.38 5.13 -16.62
CA PRO A 14 2.55 5.71 -15.96
C PRO A 14 2.25 6.94 -15.08
N ALA A 15 1.27 7.77 -15.46
CA ALA A 15 0.89 8.95 -14.68
C ALA A 15 0.14 8.56 -13.40
N GLN A 16 -0.71 7.54 -13.48
CA GLN A 16 -1.41 6.97 -12.31
C GLN A 16 -0.43 6.31 -11.34
N CYS A 17 0.55 5.55 -11.84
CA CYS A 17 1.60 4.96 -11.00
C CYS A 17 2.44 6.03 -10.29
N ASN A 18 2.81 7.10 -11.00
CA ASN A 18 3.54 8.23 -10.40
C ASN A 18 2.72 8.98 -9.35
N LEU A 19 1.42 9.13 -9.55
CA LEU A 19 0.55 9.74 -8.55
C LEU A 19 0.42 8.86 -7.29
N GLY A 20 0.33 7.54 -7.47
CA GLY A 20 0.40 6.57 -6.38
C GLY A 20 1.69 6.70 -5.57
N LEU A 21 2.84 6.81 -6.24
CA LEU A 21 4.15 7.04 -5.60
C LEU A 21 4.22 8.39 -4.86
N CYS A 22 3.64 9.45 -5.41
CA CYS A 22 3.55 10.74 -4.72
C CYS A 22 2.77 10.65 -3.41
N TYR A 23 1.65 9.92 -3.40
CA TYR A 23 0.87 9.68 -2.19
C TYR A 23 1.58 8.75 -1.20
N GLN A 24 2.32 7.74 -1.69
CA GLN A 24 3.09 6.83 -0.83
C GLN A 24 4.24 7.54 -0.12
N THR A 25 4.94 8.44 -0.82
CA THR A 25 6.13 9.15 -0.32
C THR A 25 5.83 10.52 0.28
N GLY A 26 4.60 11.02 0.16
CA GLY A 26 4.24 12.38 0.58
C GLY A 26 4.88 13.48 -0.28
N ARG A 27 5.30 13.15 -1.51
CA ARG A 27 6.03 14.09 -2.36
C ARG A 27 5.07 15.02 -3.10
N GLY A 28 4.91 16.22 -2.56
CA GLY A 28 4.06 17.27 -3.13
C GLY A 28 2.55 17.07 -2.92
N VAL A 29 2.16 16.01 -2.21
CA VAL A 29 0.83 15.76 -1.65
C VAL A 29 1.00 15.21 -0.23
N PRO A 30 0.02 15.38 0.67
CA PRO A 30 0.04 14.71 1.96
C PRO A 30 0.18 13.20 1.78
N GLN A 31 1.07 12.59 2.59
CA GLN A 31 1.28 11.15 2.54
C GLN A 31 -0.03 10.43 2.88
N ASN A 32 -0.45 9.53 2.01
CA ASN A 32 -1.66 8.73 2.20
C ASN A 32 -1.52 7.39 1.49
N GLN A 33 -1.25 6.36 2.29
CA GLN A 33 -1.10 4.98 1.84
C GLN A 33 -2.39 4.46 1.15
N GLN A 34 -3.57 4.81 1.66
CA GLN A 34 -4.84 4.36 1.07
C GLN A 34 -5.07 4.96 -0.31
N GLU A 35 -4.77 6.25 -0.49
CA GLU A 35 -4.84 6.88 -1.82
C GLU A 35 -3.79 6.30 -2.77
N ALA A 36 -2.57 6.06 -2.30
CA ALA A 36 -1.52 5.43 -3.11
C ALA A 36 -1.99 4.08 -3.70
N VAL A 37 -2.56 3.22 -2.85
CA VAL A 37 -3.11 1.92 -3.24
C VAL A 37 -4.23 2.06 -4.27
N LYS A 38 -5.14 3.02 -4.11
CA LYS A 38 -6.21 3.26 -5.12
C LYS A 38 -5.65 3.63 -6.49
N TRP A 39 -4.63 4.48 -6.55
CA TRP A 39 -3.99 4.86 -7.80
C TRP A 39 -3.21 3.70 -8.43
N PHE A 40 -2.50 2.90 -7.62
CA PHE A 40 -1.86 1.68 -8.12
C PHE A 40 -2.88 0.66 -8.62
N LEU A 41 -4.03 0.48 -7.97
CA LEU A 41 -5.08 -0.45 -8.43
C LEU A 41 -5.61 -0.07 -9.81
N ARG A 42 -5.78 1.25 -10.05
CA ARG A 42 -6.24 1.74 -11.35
C ARG A 42 -5.21 1.51 -12.45
N ALA A 43 -3.92 1.75 -12.17
CA ALA A 43 -2.83 1.51 -13.11
C ALA A 43 -2.64 0.00 -13.37
N ALA A 44 -2.69 -0.83 -12.32
CA ALA A 44 -2.53 -2.27 -12.41
C ALA A 44 -3.65 -2.94 -13.24
N ARG A 45 -4.89 -2.45 -13.15
CA ARG A 45 -6.02 -2.89 -14.00
C ARG A 45 -5.80 -2.62 -15.49
N GLN A 46 -4.97 -1.64 -15.83
CA GLN A 46 -4.63 -1.31 -17.21
C GLN A 46 -3.36 -2.05 -17.69
N GLY A 47 -2.83 -2.99 -16.89
CA GLY A 47 -1.65 -3.78 -17.23
C GLY A 47 -0.31 -3.11 -16.88
N ASP A 48 -0.32 -2.04 -16.07
CA ASP A 48 0.92 -1.43 -15.58
C ASP A 48 1.62 -2.38 -14.59
N LYS A 49 2.73 -2.97 -15.04
CA LYS A 49 3.51 -3.95 -14.28
C LYS A 49 4.15 -3.35 -13.03
N THR A 50 4.51 -2.07 -13.07
CA THR A 50 5.11 -1.36 -11.93
C THR A 50 4.06 -1.18 -10.84
N ALA A 51 2.84 -0.80 -11.21
CA ALA A 51 1.74 -0.68 -10.27
C ALA A 51 1.32 -2.04 -9.68
N GLN A 52 1.30 -3.11 -10.49
CA GLN A 52 1.05 -4.48 -10.03
C GLN A 52 2.11 -4.93 -9.01
N HIS A 53 3.38 -4.67 -9.29
CA HIS A 53 4.47 -4.98 -8.36
C HIS A 53 4.34 -4.21 -7.03
N ASN A 54 4.07 -2.90 -7.10
CA ASN A 54 3.91 -2.08 -5.90
C ASN A 54 2.72 -2.53 -5.04
N LEU A 55 1.62 -2.98 -5.66
CA LEU A 55 0.49 -3.58 -4.94
C LEU A 55 0.83 -4.90 -4.29
N ALA A 56 1.53 -5.79 -5.01
CA ALA A 56 1.94 -7.08 -4.47
C ALA A 56 2.82 -6.92 -3.23
N VAL A 57 3.79 -5.99 -3.27
CA VAL A 57 4.63 -5.66 -2.11
C VAL A 57 3.79 -5.08 -0.96
N HIS A 58 2.80 -4.24 -1.26
CA HIS A 58 1.93 -3.66 -0.23
C HIS A 58 1.10 -4.72 0.50
N TYR A 59 0.47 -5.63 -0.25
CA TYR A 59 -0.32 -6.72 0.35
C TYR A 59 0.53 -7.76 1.08
N ALA A 60 1.69 -8.14 0.53
CA ALA A 60 2.60 -9.06 1.21
C ALA A 60 3.09 -8.51 2.56
N ASN A 61 3.37 -7.20 2.62
CA ASN A 61 3.76 -6.55 3.88
C ASN A 61 2.60 -6.47 4.88
N LEU A 62 1.36 -6.31 4.42
CA LEU A 62 0.17 -6.33 5.29
C LEU A 62 -0.09 -7.73 5.87
N GLU A 63 0.09 -8.77 5.07
CA GLU A 63 -0.04 -10.17 5.49
C GLU A 63 1.04 -10.54 6.51
N ALA A 64 2.31 -10.22 6.23
CA ALA A 64 3.41 -10.45 7.18
C ALA A 64 3.24 -9.67 8.49
N ALA A 65 2.72 -8.45 8.45
CA ALA A 65 2.42 -7.67 9.66
C ALA A 65 1.26 -8.28 10.47
N ALA A 66 0.28 -8.90 9.79
CA ALA A 66 -0.81 -9.60 10.46
C ALA A 66 -0.35 -10.91 11.12
N GLU A 67 0.56 -11.64 10.47
CA GLU A 67 1.15 -12.87 11.04
C GLU A 67 2.02 -12.56 12.28
N HIS A 68 2.88 -11.55 12.24
CA HIS A 68 3.69 -11.15 13.40
C HIS A 68 2.85 -10.68 14.60
N ALA A 69 1.74 -9.97 14.35
CA ALA A 69 0.84 -9.55 15.41
C ALA A 69 0.10 -10.73 16.06
N ALA A 70 -0.11 -11.84 15.34
CA ALA A 70 -0.72 -13.04 15.89
C ALA A 70 0.26 -13.84 16.77
N GLU A 71 1.53 -13.93 16.38
CA GLU A 71 2.58 -14.60 17.18
C GLU A 71 2.83 -13.89 18.51
N GLU A 72 2.91 -12.56 18.53
CA GLU A 72 3.16 -11.78 19.76
C GLU A 72 2.03 -11.94 20.79
N SER A 73 0.79 -12.13 20.33
CA SER A 73 -0.38 -12.36 21.22
C SER A 73 -0.42 -13.75 21.86
N ALA A 74 0.28 -14.74 21.29
CA ALA A 74 0.31 -16.10 21.81
C ALA A 74 1.31 -16.25 22.96
N ASP A 75 2.43 -15.51 22.92
CA ASP A 75 3.45 -15.54 23.97
C ASP A 75 2.96 -14.88 25.28
N GLU A 76 2.20 -13.77 25.22
CA GLU A 76 1.61 -13.13 26.42
C GLU A 76 0.58 -14.01 27.14
N ALA A 77 -0.14 -14.87 26.40
CA ALA A 77 -1.11 -15.77 26.98
C ALA A 77 -0.45 -16.87 27.84
N ILE A 78 0.73 -17.36 27.41
CA ILE A 78 1.45 -18.46 28.08
C ILE A 78 2.09 -18.00 29.40
N GLU A 79 2.57 -16.75 29.50
CA GLU A 79 3.12 -16.22 30.76
C GLU A 79 2.04 -16.02 31.84
N SER A 80 0.80 -15.72 31.45
CA SER A 80 -0.29 -15.51 32.42
C SER A 80 -0.77 -16.79 33.13
N ASP A 81 -0.61 -17.96 32.52
CA ASP A 81 -1.05 -19.26 33.06
C ASP A 81 0.01 -19.95 33.95
N THR A 82 1.24 -19.44 33.99
CA THR A 82 2.35 -20.06 34.74
C THR A 82 2.69 -19.38 36.07
N GLN A 83 2.05 -18.24 36.38
CA GLN A 83 2.23 -17.51 37.65
C GLN A 83 1.10 -17.72 38.68
N GLY A 84 0.14 -18.61 38.43
CA GLY A 84 -0.92 -19.01 39.39
C GLY A 84 -0.59 -20.29 40.13
#